data_AF-A0A523THM8-F1
#
_entry.id   AF-A0A523THM8-F1
#
_cell.length_a   1.000
_cell.length_b   1.000
_cell.length_c   1.000
_cell.angle_alpha   90.00
_cell.angle_beta   90.00
_cell.angle_gamma   90.00
#
_symmetry.space_group_name_H-M   'P 1'
#
loop_
_entity.id
_entity.type
_entity.pdbx_description
1 polymer ?
#
loop_
_entity_poly.entity_id
_entity_poly.type
_entity_poly.pdbx_seq_one_letter_code
_entity_poly.pdbx_strand_id
1 'polypeptide(L)'
;MERNMLLEEVKHYFVESDHWRRLCAALQDPDPKGSHIHAYVETSVHPDSLEAIMTGYFERMGWPSARKIDHMAPKAGMGSLHGVESKGKPHFDFQWFFHKDVGLRPCEGGESGCNLVVWNRWYINQFYRQFPFREVGAEEEKTLEEYFKSDHFLKGLEFPVMPTTNHMHINVHSSVHPDYIQKYAEVAFQREGLKIYYTCPNVYLVGGKYRGKLVFMGQEPEVVFDIGWKFTPDVVIEPAWESWIFEANPGYDVWTSEMLAEVMDEDYVRLTDQEIQEILNTCKFPK
;
A
#
# COMPACT_ATOMS: atom_id res chain seq x y z
N MET A 1 -28.74 8.97 -1.01
CA MET A 1 -29.19 7.79 -1.78
C MET A 1 -30.11 6.90 -0.94
N GLU A 2 -31.11 6.26 -1.56
CA GLU A 2 -31.99 5.27 -0.89
C GLU A 2 -31.22 4.01 -0.46
N ARG A 3 -31.53 3.48 0.73
CA ARG A 3 -30.78 2.35 1.34
C ARG A 3 -30.75 1.11 0.45
N ASN A 4 -31.88 0.75 -0.15
CA ASN A 4 -31.95 -0.42 -1.03
C ASN A 4 -31.09 -0.24 -2.29
N MET A 5 -31.08 0.97 -2.87
CA MET A 5 -30.26 1.27 -4.05
C MET A 5 -28.76 1.17 -3.71
N LEU A 6 -28.36 1.69 -2.55
CA LEU A 6 -26.99 1.55 -2.04
C LEU A 6 -26.58 0.07 -1.94
N LEU A 7 -27.40 -0.78 -1.32
CA LEU A 7 -27.09 -2.19 -1.16
C LEU A 7 -26.98 -2.93 -2.50
N GLU A 8 -27.87 -2.62 -3.46
CA GLU A 8 -27.81 -3.22 -4.79
C GLU A 8 -26.55 -2.80 -5.57
N GLU A 9 -26.09 -1.55 -5.45
CA GLU A 9 -24.83 -1.11 -6.06
C GLU A 9 -23.62 -1.84 -5.46
N VAL A 10 -23.58 -2.00 -4.13
CA VAL A 10 -22.50 -2.74 -3.45
C VAL A 10 -22.50 -4.21 -3.86
N LYS A 11 -23.66 -4.88 -3.89
CA LYS A 11 -23.78 -6.26 -4.39
C LYS A 11 -23.31 -6.37 -5.83
N HIS A 12 -23.80 -5.49 -6.69
CA HIS A 12 -23.42 -5.47 -8.11
C HIS A 12 -21.90 -5.36 -8.27
N TYR A 13 -21.24 -4.51 -7.47
CA TYR A 13 -19.79 -4.37 -7.50
C TYR A 13 -19.05 -5.69 -7.24
N PHE A 14 -19.40 -6.43 -6.19
CA PHE A 14 -18.70 -7.67 -5.85
C PHE A 14 -19.09 -8.87 -6.73
N VAL A 15 -20.28 -8.86 -7.35
CA VAL A 15 -20.81 -10.00 -8.11
C VAL A 15 -20.58 -9.88 -9.61
N GLU A 16 -20.75 -8.69 -10.19
CA GLU A 16 -20.84 -8.49 -11.64
C GLU A 16 -19.84 -7.44 -12.19
N SER A 17 -19.15 -6.67 -11.33
CA SER A 17 -18.19 -5.65 -11.79
C SER A 17 -16.97 -6.27 -12.48
N ASP A 18 -16.65 -5.75 -13.66
CA ASP A 18 -15.40 -6.07 -14.36
C ASP A 18 -14.17 -5.68 -13.54
N HIS A 19 -14.24 -4.58 -12.79
CA HIS A 19 -13.13 -4.08 -11.98
C HIS A 19 -12.77 -5.06 -10.86
N TRP A 20 -13.76 -5.51 -10.08
CA TRP A 20 -13.56 -6.48 -9.00
C TRP A 20 -13.05 -7.81 -9.55
N ARG A 21 -13.64 -8.30 -10.65
CA ARG A 21 -13.20 -9.52 -11.35
C ARG A 21 -11.74 -9.42 -11.79
N ARG A 22 -11.31 -8.28 -12.35
CA ARG A 22 -9.93 -8.04 -12.79
C ARG A 22 -8.96 -7.93 -11.61
N LEU A 23 -9.37 -7.31 -10.50
CA LEU A 23 -8.60 -7.32 -9.26
C LEU A 23 -8.39 -8.76 -8.77
N CYS A 24 -9.44 -9.57 -8.65
CA CYS A 24 -9.31 -10.97 -8.25
C CYS A 24 -8.43 -11.81 -9.19
N ALA A 25 -8.43 -11.50 -10.49
CA ALA A 25 -7.54 -12.12 -11.46
C ALA A 25 -6.08 -11.69 -11.26
N ALA A 26 -5.81 -10.41 -10.99
CA ALA A 26 -4.48 -9.91 -10.67
C ALA A 26 -3.93 -10.52 -9.37
N LEU A 27 -4.80 -10.82 -8.40
CA LEU A 27 -4.43 -11.54 -7.18
C LEU A 27 -3.98 -13.00 -7.43
N GLN A 28 -4.11 -13.54 -8.64
CA GLN A 28 -3.58 -14.87 -8.99
C GLN A 28 -2.13 -14.82 -9.53
N ASP A 29 -1.42 -13.70 -9.40
CA ASP A 29 -0.01 -13.60 -9.81
C ASP A 29 0.84 -14.69 -9.14
N PRO A 30 1.71 -15.41 -9.90
CA PRO A 30 2.55 -16.47 -9.35
C PRO A 30 3.67 -15.97 -8.41
N ASP A 31 4.00 -14.67 -8.44
CA ASP A 31 4.91 -14.01 -7.51
C ASP A 31 4.14 -13.01 -6.62
N PRO A 32 3.37 -13.50 -5.62
CA PRO A 32 2.57 -12.63 -4.76
C PRO A 32 3.41 -11.64 -3.96
N LYS A 33 4.63 -12.02 -3.58
CA LYS A 33 5.55 -11.17 -2.81
C LYS A 33 6.25 -10.13 -3.66
N GLY A 34 6.26 -10.29 -4.99
CA GLY A 34 6.84 -9.35 -5.95
C GLY A 34 5.80 -8.54 -6.72
N SER A 35 4.55 -8.51 -6.23
CA SER A 35 3.44 -7.83 -6.87
C SER A 35 2.71 -6.93 -5.88
N HIS A 36 2.35 -5.73 -6.33
CA HIS A 36 1.48 -4.80 -5.62
C HIS A 36 0.40 -4.27 -6.56
N ILE A 37 -0.78 -3.99 -6.02
CA ILE A 37 -1.92 -3.54 -6.81
C ILE A 37 -2.56 -2.33 -6.11
N HIS A 38 -2.94 -1.32 -6.89
CA HIS A 38 -3.87 -0.28 -6.45
C HIS A 38 -5.21 -0.47 -7.15
N ALA A 39 -6.29 -0.50 -6.39
CA ALA A 39 -7.66 -0.53 -6.87
C ALA A 39 -8.39 0.74 -6.41
N TYR A 40 -8.93 1.51 -7.34
CA TYR A 40 -9.56 2.80 -7.09
C TYR A 40 -11.08 2.72 -7.26
N VAL A 41 -11.81 3.19 -6.26
CA VAL A 41 -13.27 3.19 -6.24
C VAL A 41 -13.85 4.53 -5.79
N GLU A 42 -15.14 4.70 -6.06
CA GLU A 42 -15.98 5.74 -5.47
C GLU A 42 -17.03 5.08 -4.59
N THR A 43 -17.31 5.67 -3.43
CA THR A 43 -18.24 5.09 -2.46
C THR A 43 -18.73 6.10 -1.45
N SER A 44 -19.96 5.90 -0.96
CA SER A 44 -20.49 6.50 0.25
C SER A 44 -20.47 5.51 1.42
N VAL A 45 -20.04 4.26 1.22
CA VAL A 45 -20.01 3.23 2.26
C VAL A 45 -18.83 3.47 3.18
N HIS A 46 -19.09 3.37 4.49
CA HIS A 46 -18.05 3.57 5.48
C HIS A 46 -16.90 2.54 5.31
N PRO A 47 -15.62 2.95 5.41
CA PRO A 47 -14.46 2.07 5.27
C PRO A 47 -14.48 0.81 6.14
N ASP A 48 -14.88 0.90 7.42
CA ASP A 48 -15.07 -0.29 8.28
C ASP A 48 -16.02 -1.34 7.66
N SER A 49 -17.09 -0.89 7.01
CA SER A 49 -18.03 -1.79 6.35
C SER A 49 -17.42 -2.40 5.08
N LEU A 50 -16.62 -1.64 4.33
CA LEU A 50 -15.87 -2.15 3.17
C LEU A 50 -14.82 -3.17 3.59
N GLU A 51 -14.10 -2.92 4.68
CA GLU A 51 -13.14 -3.87 5.25
C GLU A 51 -13.84 -5.17 5.66
N ALA A 52 -14.95 -5.09 6.37
CA ALA A 52 -15.72 -6.26 6.79
C ALA A 52 -16.25 -7.09 5.60
N ILE A 53 -16.72 -6.43 4.52
CA ILE A 53 -17.11 -7.13 3.29
C ILE A 53 -15.88 -7.76 2.62
N MET A 54 -14.77 -7.03 2.51
CA MET A 54 -13.57 -7.49 1.82
C MET A 54 -12.93 -8.70 2.52
N THR A 55 -12.76 -8.61 3.83
CA THR A 55 -12.24 -9.70 4.66
C THR A 55 -13.17 -10.92 4.60
N GLY A 56 -14.48 -10.72 4.76
CA GLY A 56 -15.48 -11.79 4.66
C GLY A 56 -15.54 -12.44 3.26
N TYR A 57 -15.34 -11.66 2.20
CA TYR A 57 -15.30 -12.16 0.83
C TYR A 57 -14.10 -13.08 0.64
N PHE A 58 -12.90 -12.62 1.01
CA PHE A 58 -11.68 -13.40 0.83
C PHE A 58 -11.61 -14.62 1.74
N GLU A 59 -12.16 -14.55 2.96
CA GLU A 59 -12.34 -15.72 3.82
C GLU A 59 -13.15 -16.82 3.10
N ARG A 60 -14.30 -16.47 2.50
CA ARG A 60 -15.16 -17.40 1.76
C ARG A 60 -14.54 -17.87 0.44
N MET A 61 -13.59 -17.14 -0.12
CA MET A 61 -12.75 -17.58 -1.26
C MET A 61 -11.63 -18.54 -0.84
N GLY A 62 -11.42 -18.76 0.46
CA GLY A 62 -10.32 -19.56 1.01
C GLY A 62 -8.99 -18.81 1.09
N TRP A 63 -8.99 -17.48 1.00
CA TRP A 63 -7.82 -16.61 1.08
C TRP A 63 -7.96 -15.66 2.29
N PRO A 64 -8.03 -16.16 3.53
CA PRO A 64 -8.26 -15.34 4.72
C PRO A 64 -7.22 -14.22 4.85
N SER A 65 -7.55 -13.14 5.57
CA SER A 65 -6.58 -12.07 5.84
C SER A 65 -5.37 -12.63 6.60
N ALA A 66 -4.16 -12.29 6.18
CA ALA A 66 -2.94 -12.74 6.83
C ALA A 66 -2.39 -11.73 7.86
N ARG A 67 -2.91 -10.50 7.87
CA ARG A 67 -2.58 -9.43 8.82
C ARG A 67 -3.73 -8.43 8.94
N LYS A 68 -3.61 -7.46 9.86
CA LYS A 68 -4.50 -6.29 9.91
C LYS A 68 -4.40 -5.43 8.65
N ILE A 69 -5.51 -4.76 8.33
CA ILE A 69 -5.60 -3.76 7.24
C ILE A 69 -5.43 -2.37 7.86
N ASP A 70 -4.54 -1.56 7.31
CA ASP A 70 -4.27 -0.21 7.81
C ASP A 70 -5.18 0.81 7.11
N HIS A 71 -5.95 1.59 7.87
CA HIS A 71 -6.70 2.72 7.29
C HIS A 71 -5.78 3.93 7.20
N MET A 72 -5.75 4.61 6.06
CA MET A 72 -4.97 5.83 5.89
C MET A 72 -5.57 6.77 4.85
N ALA A 73 -5.13 8.03 4.86
CA ALA A 73 -5.50 9.05 3.87
C ALA A 73 -4.32 9.35 2.92
N PRO A 74 -4.12 8.58 1.83
CA PRO A 74 -3.00 8.75 0.90
C PRO A 74 -2.86 10.17 0.34
N LYS A 75 -3.96 10.91 0.19
CA LYS A 75 -4.01 12.35 -0.14
C LYS A 75 -5.33 12.95 0.35
N ALA A 76 -5.43 14.27 0.38
CA ALA A 76 -6.67 14.97 0.73
C ALA A 76 -7.87 14.46 -0.09
N GLY A 77 -8.98 14.13 0.59
CA GLY A 77 -10.21 13.63 -0.02
C GLY A 77 -10.16 12.18 -0.53
N MET A 78 -9.11 11.42 -0.23
CA MET A 78 -8.97 10.01 -0.61
C MET A 78 -8.55 9.19 0.60
N GLY A 79 -9.24 8.08 0.83
CA GLY A 79 -8.84 7.09 1.83
C GLY A 79 -8.35 5.80 1.21
N SER A 80 -7.74 4.94 2.02
CA SER A 80 -7.24 3.64 1.60
C SER A 80 -7.40 2.59 2.69
N LEU A 81 -7.87 1.40 2.30
CA LEU A 81 -7.60 0.17 3.02
C LEU A 81 -6.24 -0.27 2.50
N HIS A 82 -5.20 0.14 3.21
CA HIS A 82 -3.80 -0.05 2.83
C HIS A 82 -3.27 -1.40 3.34
N GLY A 83 -2.53 -2.08 2.47
CA GLY A 83 -1.90 -3.35 2.78
C GLY A 83 -2.89 -4.51 2.98
N VAL A 84 -3.97 -4.57 2.18
CA VAL A 84 -4.87 -5.71 2.19
C VAL A 84 -4.10 -6.95 1.74
N GLU A 85 -3.92 -7.90 2.66
CA GLU A 85 -3.09 -9.08 2.48
C GLU A 85 -3.94 -10.35 2.64
N SER A 86 -4.45 -10.86 1.54
CA SER A 86 -5.08 -12.18 1.50
C SER A 86 -4.02 -13.27 1.46
N LYS A 87 -4.16 -14.32 2.27
CA LYS A 87 -3.15 -15.37 2.42
C LYS A 87 -2.73 -15.98 1.07
N GLY A 88 -1.45 -15.85 0.75
CA GLY A 88 -0.86 -16.40 -0.47
C GLY A 88 -1.22 -15.65 -1.76
N LYS A 89 -1.66 -14.40 -1.65
CA LYS A 89 -1.99 -13.50 -2.75
C LYS A 89 -1.11 -12.25 -2.69
N PRO A 90 -0.94 -11.51 -3.79
CA PRO A 90 -0.37 -10.18 -3.76
C PRO A 90 -1.10 -9.30 -2.74
N HIS A 91 -0.36 -8.47 -2.02
CA HIS A 91 -0.97 -7.39 -1.27
C HIS A 91 -1.43 -6.28 -2.20
N PHE A 92 -2.44 -5.53 -1.76
CA PHE A 92 -2.99 -4.44 -2.55
C PHE A 92 -3.59 -3.36 -1.66
N ASP A 93 -3.76 -2.18 -2.25
CA ASP A 93 -4.44 -1.05 -1.62
C ASP A 93 -5.78 -0.81 -2.29
N PHE A 94 -6.83 -0.76 -1.48
CA PHE A 94 -8.17 -0.41 -1.94
C PHE A 94 -8.45 1.05 -1.60
N GLN A 95 -8.23 1.90 -2.58
CA GLN A 95 -8.31 3.36 -2.45
C GLN A 95 -9.72 3.83 -2.83
N TRP A 96 -10.30 4.69 -2.01
CA TRP A 96 -11.64 5.21 -2.24
C TRP A 96 -11.68 6.74 -2.25
N PHE A 97 -12.59 7.27 -3.06
CA PHE A 97 -13.05 8.65 -2.99
C PHE A 97 -14.48 8.67 -2.44
N PHE A 98 -14.74 9.56 -1.49
CA PHE A 98 -16.10 9.73 -0.97
C PHE A 98 -17.01 10.34 -2.03
N HIS A 99 -18.16 9.71 -2.26
CA HIS A 99 -19.22 10.27 -3.10
C HIS A 99 -20.59 9.86 -2.55
N LYS A 100 -21.29 10.80 -1.90
CA LYS A 100 -22.56 10.57 -1.16
C LYS A 100 -23.68 9.84 -1.93
N ASP A 101 -23.68 9.93 -3.25
CA ASP A 101 -24.72 9.36 -4.13
C ASP A 101 -24.27 8.07 -4.84
N VAL A 102 -23.16 7.46 -4.42
CA VAL A 102 -22.60 6.24 -5.01
C VAL A 102 -22.43 5.19 -3.92
N GLY A 103 -23.04 4.02 -4.05
CA GLY A 103 -22.87 2.91 -3.12
C GLY A 103 -21.46 2.37 -3.19
N LEU A 104 -21.10 1.75 -4.30
CA LEU A 104 -19.72 1.35 -4.60
C LEU A 104 -19.58 1.13 -6.10
N ARG A 105 -18.60 1.79 -6.73
CA ARG A 105 -18.29 1.55 -8.14
C ARG A 105 -16.80 1.81 -8.43
N PRO A 106 -16.26 1.31 -9.54
CA PRO A 106 -14.91 1.66 -9.97
C PRO A 106 -14.82 3.17 -10.18
N CYS A 107 -13.71 3.79 -9.76
CA CYS A 107 -13.49 5.20 -10.01
C CYS A 107 -13.37 5.47 -11.53
N GLU A 108 -13.93 6.58 -12.01
CA GLU A 108 -13.67 7.09 -13.35
C GLU A 108 -12.31 7.80 -13.37
N GLY A 109 -11.25 7.00 -13.53
CA GLY A 109 -9.87 7.46 -13.45
C GLY A 109 -9.14 6.82 -12.27
N GLY A 110 -8.25 7.56 -11.63
CA GLY A 110 -7.39 7.05 -10.57
C GLY A 110 -5.95 7.45 -10.82
N GLU A 111 -5.03 6.50 -10.65
CA GLU A 111 -3.62 6.74 -10.88
C GLU A 111 -3.28 6.72 -12.37
N SER A 112 -2.77 7.84 -12.88
CA SER A 112 -2.47 8.03 -14.31
C SER A 112 -3.65 7.72 -15.25
N GLY A 113 -4.89 7.92 -14.78
CA GLY A 113 -6.11 7.61 -15.52
C GLY A 113 -6.59 6.16 -15.44
N CYS A 114 -5.93 5.32 -14.63
CA CYS A 114 -6.29 3.92 -14.42
C CYS A 114 -6.90 3.71 -13.03
N ASN A 115 -8.00 2.95 -12.97
CA ASN A 115 -8.62 2.54 -11.69
C ASN A 115 -8.06 1.23 -11.13
N LEU A 116 -7.29 0.48 -11.92
CA LEU A 116 -6.59 -0.71 -11.48
C LEU A 116 -5.16 -0.65 -12.00
N VAL A 117 -4.20 -0.52 -11.09
CA VAL A 117 -2.78 -0.46 -11.41
C VAL A 117 -2.09 -1.65 -10.79
N VAL A 118 -1.31 -2.38 -11.60
CA VAL A 118 -0.62 -3.60 -11.18
C VAL A 118 0.86 -3.44 -11.44
N TRP A 119 1.66 -3.56 -10.39
CA TRP A 119 3.11 -3.56 -10.44
C TRP A 119 3.61 -4.94 -10.05
N ASN A 120 3.67 -5.83 -11.03
CA ASN A 120 4.28 -7.14 -10.85
C ASN A 120 5.78 -7.09 -11.13
N ARG A 121 6.44 -8.23 -10.94
CA ARG A 121 7.88 -8.39 -11.18
C ARG A 121 8.33 -7.88 -12.55
N TRP A 122 7.55 -8.11 -13.60
CA TRP A 122 7.91 -7.65 -14.95
C TRP A 122 7.92 -6.13 -15.02
N TYR A 123 6.88 -5.46 -14.49
CA TYR A 123 6.79 -4.00 -14.48
C TYR A 123 7.96 -3.39 -13.72
N ILE A 124 8.23 -3.90 -12.51
CA ILE A 124 9.33 -3.42 -11.66
C ILE A 124 10.67 -3.56 -12.36
N ASN A 125 10.91 -4.69 -13.04
CA ASN A 125 12.12 -4.87 -13.83
C ASN A 125 12.21 -3.90 -15.02
N GLN A 126 11.10 -3.52 -15.66
CA GLN A 126 11.11 -2.47 -16.69
C GLN A 126 11.40 -1.09 -16.09
N PHE A 127 10.81 -0.79 -14.93
CA PHE A 127 11.08 0.45 -14.20
C PHE A 127 12.56 0.55 -13.82
N TYR A 128 13.21 -0.54 -13.42
CA TYR A 128 14.64 -0.54 -13.07
C TYR A 128 15.57 -0.31 -14.27
N ARG A 129 15.18 -0.76 -15.48
CA ARG A 129 16.01 -0.63 -16.69
C ARG A 129 16.29 0.81 -17.12
N GLN A 130 15.54 1.79 -16.62
CA GLN A 130 15.77 3.20 -16.96
C GLN A 130 16.94 3.81 -16.19
N PHE A 131 17.46 3.13 -15.17
CA PHE A 131 18.52 3.65 -14.30
C PHE A 131 19.86 2.95 -14.58
N PRO A 132 20.94 3.70 -14.81
CA PRO A 132 22.29 3.15 -14.86
C PRO A 132 22.81 2.94 -13.44
N PHE A 133 22.28 1.93 -12.75
CA PHE A 133 22.73 1.60 -11.39
C PHE A 133 24.25 1.37 -11.37
N ARG A 134 24.91 1.91 -10.35
CA ARG A 134 26.35 1.70 -10.15
C ARG A 134 26.63 0.26 -9.74
N GLU A 135 27.82 -0.23 -10.07
CA GLU A 135 28.34 -1.46 -9.50
C GLU A 135 28.66 -1.25 -8.01
N VAL A 136 28.43 -2.29 -7.20
CA VAL A 136 28.66 -2.24 -5.76
C VAL A 136 29.95 -2.99 -5.44
N GLY A 137 30.96 -2.23 -5.00
CA GLY A 137 32.22 -2.74 -4.47
C GLY A 137 32.32 -2.56 -2.95
N ALA A 138 33.51 -2.80 -2.39
CA ALA A 138 33.73 -2.77 -0.94
C ALA A 138 33.40 -1.42 -0.28
N GLU A 139 33.65 -0.30 -0.97
CA GLU A 139 33.34 1.04 -0.45
C GLU A 139 31.83 1.33 -0.47
N GLU A 140 31.12 0.93 -1.53
CA GLU A 140 29.65 1.02 -1.59
C GLU A 140 29.00 0.17 -0.50
N GLU A 141 29.47 -1.06 -0.29
CA GLU A 141 29.00 -1.95 0.77
C GLU A 141 29.18 -1.34 2.16
N LYS A 142 30.33 -0.69 2.41
CA LYS A 142 30.60 0.01 3.67
C LYS A 142 29.66 1.21 3.86
N THR A 143 29.43 2.00 2.82
CA THR A 143 28.51 3.16 2.89
C THR A 143 27.07 2.71 3.15
N LEU A 144 26.63 1.62 2.52
CA LEU A 144 25.32 1.01 2.80
C LEU A 144 25.23 0.58 4.27
N GLU A 145 26.23 -0.14 4.78
CA GLU A 145 26.26 -0.58 6.18
C GLU A 145 26.22 0.60 7.17
N GLU A 146 26.97 1.68 6.89
CA GLU A 146 26.99 2.89 7.70
C GLU A 146 25.64 3.63 7.68
N TYR A 147 25.00 3.76 6.50
CA TYR A 147 23.67 4.38 6.40
C TYR A 147 22.62 3.66 7.24
N PHE A 148 22.58 2.33 7.19
CA PHE A 148 21.62 1.55 7.96
C PHE A 148 21.92 1.49 9.47
N LYS A 149 22.97 2.18 9.94
CA LYS A 149 23.26 2.48 11.35
C LYS A 149 23.06 3.97 11.69
N SER A 150 22.68 4.78 10.71
CA SER A 150 22.54 6.23 10.87
C SER A 150 21.29 6.62 11.67
N ASP A 151 21.34 7.80 12.28
CA ASP A 151 20.21 8.38 13.01
C ASP A 151 18.97 8.54 12.12
N HIS A 152 19.14 8.84 10.82
CA HIS A 152 18.02 8.98 9.89
C HIS A 152 17.23 7.67 9.75
N PHE A 153 17.94 6.55 9.53
CA PHE A 153 17.30 5.25 9.41
C PHE A 153 16.66 4.82 10.74
N LEU A 154 17.42 4.88 11.84
CA LEU A 154 16.95 4.44 13.16
C LEU A 154 15.73 5.23 13.65
N LYS A 155 15.73 6.57 13.47
CA LYS A 155 14.56 7.40 13.76
C LYS A 155 13.36 7.05 12.87
N GLY A 156 13.63 6.71 11.60
CA GLY A 156 12.60 6.24 10.68
C GLY A 156 11.83 5.01 11.19
N LEU A 157 12.51 4.11 11.90
CA LEU A 157 11.91 2.90 12.48
C LEU A 157 10.95 3.20 13.63
N GLU A 158 11.02 4.38 14.25
CA GLU A 158 10.14 4.76 15.35
C GLU A 158 8.74 5.11 14.85
N PHE A 159 8.61 5.69 13.65
CA PHE A 159 7.33 6.20 13.15
C PHE A 159 6.25 5.14 12.98
N PRO A 160 6.49 3.98 12.30
CA PRO A 160 5.45 2.97 12.05
C PRO A 160 4.80 2.39 13.30
N VAL A 161 5.50 2.46 14.45
CA VAL A 161 5.02 1.90 15.72
C VAL A 161 4.35 2.95 16.61
N MET A 162 4.33 4.22 16.20
CA MET A 162 3.62 5.27 16.93
C MET A 162 2.10 5.13 16.73
N PRO A 163 1.29 5.32 17.78
CA PRO A 163 -0.17 5.22 17.69
C PRO A 163 -0.81 6.32 16.83
N THR A 164 -0.06 7.37 16.51
CA THR A 164 -0.51 8.52 15.70
C THR A 164 -0.12 8.41 14.23
N THR A 165 0.63 7.37 13.84
CA THR A 165 1.10 7.17 12.48
C THR A 165 0.35 6.00 11.86
N ASN A 166 -0.26 6.21 10.68
CA ASN A 166 -0.92 5.14 9.95
C ASN A 166 0.02 4.48 8.93
N HIS A 167 0.89 5.26 8.32
CA HIS A 167 1.86 4.80 7.33
C HIS A 167 3.03 5.78 7.23
N MET A 168 4.19 5.32 6.77
CA MET A 168 5.31 6.21 6.52
C MET A 168 6.29 5.67 5.49
N HIS A 169 7.08 6.55 4.86
CA HIS A 169 8.23 6.21 4.03
C HIS A 169 9.52 6.82 4.57
N ILE A 170 10.59 6.03 4.70
CA ILE A 170 11.96 6.53 4.91
C ILE A 170 12.54 6.86 3.53
N ASN A 171 12.78 8.14 3.24
CA ASN A 171 13.14 8.58 1.90
C ASN A 171 14.66 8.67 1.72
N VAL A 172 15.15 8.08 0.63
CA VAL A 172 16.58 8.07 0.30
C VAL A 172 16.86 8.46 -1.14
N HIS A 173 18.02 9.07 -1.37
CA HIS A 173 18.67 9.04 -2.68
C HIS A 173 19.58 7.83 -2.74
N SER A 174 19.66 7.20 -3.90
CA SER A 174 20.58 6.08 -4.11
C SER A 174 20.89 5.93 -5.59
N SER A 175 22.04 5.35 -5.91
CA SER A 175 22.35 4.89 -7.27
C SER A 175 22.70 3.41 -7.34
N VAL A 176 22.58 2.69 -6.23
CA VAL A 176 22.70 1.23 -6.24
C VAL A 176 21.35 0.59 -6.56
N HIS A 177 21.39 -0.64 -7.07
CA HIS A 177 20.17 -1.39 -7.33
C HIS A 177 19.38 -1.63 -6.02
N PRO A 178 18.03 -1.57 -6.01
CA PRO A 178 17.22 -1.74 -4.80
C PRO A 178 17.45 -3.06 -4.05
N ASP A 179 17.89 -4.12 -4.72
CA ASP A 179 18.26 -5.39 -4.07
C ASP A 179 19.38 -5.20 -3.02
N TYR A 180 20.30 -4.26 -3.25
CA TYR A 180 21.31 -3.92 -2.25
C TYR A 180 20.68 -3.16 -1.08
N ILE A 181 19.79 -2.20 -1.34
CA ILE A 181 19.05 -1.48 -0.28
C ILE A 181 18.28 -2.48 0.59
N GLN A 182 17.57 -3.42 -0.03
CA GLN A 182 16.84 -4.50 0.65
C GLN A 182 17.77 -5.35 1.53
N LYS A 183 18.88 -5.86 0.98
CA LYS A 183 19.85 -6.71 1.70
C LYS A 183 20.30 -6.05 3.01
N TYR A 184 20.70 -4.78 2.97
CA TYR A 184 21.21 -4.09 4.15
C TYR A 184 20.10 -3.62 5.10
N ALA A 185 18.92 -3.26 4.57
CA ALA A 185 17.75 -2.96 5.39
C ALA A 185 17.30 -4.19 6.20
N GLU A 186 17.22 -5.38 5.59
CA GLU A 186 16.83 -6.62 6.28
C GLU A 186 17.79 -7.00 7.41
N VAL A 187 19.10 -6.83 7.20
CA VAL A 187 20.11 -7.00 8.26
C VAL A 187 19.89 -5.99 9.39
N ALA A 188 19.56 -4.75 9.06
CA ALA A 188 19.29 -3.71 10.05
C ALA A 188 18.00 -3.97 10.84
N PHE A 189 16.91 -4.37 10.18
CA PHE A 189 15.67 -4.79 10.85
C PHE A 189 15.94 -5.92 11.84
N GLN A 190 16.68 -6.96 11.43
CA GLN A 190 17.04 -8.06 12.32
C GLN A 190 17.87 -7.59 13.53
N ARG A 191 18.82 -6.68 13.31
CA ARG A 191 19.65 -6.09 14.38
C ARG A 191 18.81 -5.31 15.39
N GLU A 192 17.81 -4.57 14.93
CA GLU A 192 16.87 -3.81 15.79
C GLU A 192 15.73 -4.68 16.36
N GLY A 193 15.80 -6.01 16.18
CA GLY A 193 14.82 -6.94 16.74
C GLY A 193 13.48 -6.99 16.00
N LEU A 194 13.40 -6.41 14.80
CA LEU A 194 12.22 -6.36 13.96
C LEU A 194 12.16 -7.60 13.06
N LYS A 195 10.99 -8.24 13.00
CA LYS A 195 10.78 -9.42 12.13
C LYS A 195 10.00 -9.00 10.89
N ILE A 196 10.48 -9.39 9.71
CA ILE A 196 9.86 -9.12 8.41
C ILE A 196 9.42 -10.45 7.76
N TYR A 197 8.21 -10.51 7.21
CA TYR A 197 7.71 -11.67 6.46
C TYR A 197 8.33 -11.77 5.06
N TYR A 198 8.34 -10.64 4.36
CA TYR A 198 8.89 -10.49 3.02
C TYR A 198 9.02 -8.99 2.66
N THR A 199 9.76 -8.74 1.60
CA THR A 199 9.92 -7.41 1.00
C THR A 199 9.29 -7.40 -0.39
N CYS A 200 8.41 -6.44 -0.66
CA CYS A 200 7.83 -6.22 -1.98
C CYS A 200 8.40 -4.95 -2.62
N PRO A 201 9.09 -5.05 -3.76
CA PRO A 201 9.46 -3.88 -4.52
C PRO A 201 8.23 -3.29 -5.23
N ASN A 202 8.06 -1.99 -5.13
CA ASN A 202 6.98 -1.28 -5.80
C ASN A 202 7.42 0.11 -6.30
N VAL A 203 6.51 0.86 -6.89
CA VAL A 203 6.65 2.27 -7.21
C VAL A 203 5.48 3.06 -6.63
N TYR A 204 5.65 4.38 -6.51
CA TYR A 204 4.59 5.29 -6.12
C TYR A 204 4.80 6.66 -6.75
N LEU A 205 3.71 7.39 -6.97
CA LEU A 205 3.77 8.71 -7.60
C LEU A 205 4.13 9.79 -6.59
N VAL A 206 5.10 10.61 -6.98
CA VAL A 206 5.44 11.86 -6.31
C VAL A 206 5.58 12.95 -7.37
N GLY A 207 4.74 13.99 -7.28
CA GLY A 207 4.74 15.10 -8.26
C GLY A 207 4.56 14.63 -9.72
N GLY A 208 3.74 13.58 -9.94
CA GLY A 208 3.48 13.01 -11.26
C GLY A 208 4.61 12.13 -11.84
N LYS A 209 5.63 11.81 -11.05
CA LYS A 209 6.72 10.90 -11.44
C LYS A 209 6.81 9.73 -10.48
N TYR A 210 7.09 8.54 -11.02
CA TYR A 210 7.35 7.38 -10.18
C TYR A 210 8.68 7.49 -9.44
N ARG A 211 8.62 7.22 -8.14
CA ARG A 211 9.76 6.86 -7.30
C ARG A 211 9.69 5.37 -7.00
N GLY A 212 10.84 4.76 -6.74
CA GLY A 212 10.86 3.38 -6.31
C GLY A 212 10.57 3.25 -4.83
N LYS A 213 10.06 2.10 -4.41
CA LYS A 213 9.70 1.80 -3.02
C LYS A 213 10.07 0.35 -2.71
N LEU A 214 10.54 0.11 -1.50
CA LEU A 214 10.64 -1.23 -0.92
C LEU A 214 9.70 -1.29 0.28
N VAL A 215 8.71 -2.17 0.20
CA VAL A 215 7.71 -2.40 1.25
C VAL A 215 8.15 -3.60 2.07
N PHE A 216 8.52 -3.39 3.32
CA PHE A 216 8.93 -4.44 4.25
C PHE A 216 7.75 -4.79 5.14
N MET A 217 7.18 -5.98 4.91
CA MET A 217 5.97 -6.43 5.60
C MET A 217 6.34 -6.95 6.99
N GLY A 218 6.13 -6.13 8.03
CA GLY A 218 6.45 -6.45 9.40
C GLY A 218 5.56 -7.54 9.99
N GLN A 219 6.21 -8.49 10.66
CA GLN A 219 5.58 -9.55 11.44
C GLN A 219 5.47 -9.17 12.92
N GLU A 220 6.54 -8.60 13.48
CA GLU A 220 6.60 -8.23 14.89
C GLU A 220 7.45 -6.95 15.03
N PRO A 221 6.84 -5.80 15.37
CA PRO A 221 5.39 -5.56 15.42
C PRO A 221 4.73 -5.69 14.04
N GLU A 222 3.42 -5.97 14.02
CA GLU A 222 2.64 -6.05 12.77
C GLU A 222 2.37 -4.64 12.22
N VAL A 223 3.35 -4.11 11.49
CA VAL A 223 3.34 -2.79 10.82
C VAL A 223 4.09 -2.88 9.49
N VAL A 224 3.92 -1.87 8.63
CA VAL A 224 4.67 -1.76 7.37
C VAL A 224 5.84 -0.79 7.56
N PHE A 225 7.04 -1.20 7.15
CA PHE A 225 8.17 -0.28 7.00
C PHE A 225 8.42 -0.08 5.51
N ASP A 226 8.39 1.16 5.03
CA ASP A 226 8.66 1.46 3.63
C ASP A 226 9.93 2.30 3.49
N ILE A 227 10.75 1.96 2.49
CA ILE A 227 11.85 2.80 2.05
C ILE A 227 11.53 3.31 0.65
N GLY A 228 11.25 4.61 0.55
CA GLY A 228 11.12 5.32 -0.71
C GLY A 228 12.50 5.70 -1.25
N TRP A 229 12.77 5.47 -2.53
CA TRP A 229 14.07 5.79 -3.12
C TRP A 229 13.95 6.54 -4.45
N LYS A 230 14.91 7.43 -4.68
CA LYS A 230 15.10 8.18 -5.92
C LYS A 230 16.50 7.94 -6.45
N PHE A 231 16.59 7.65 -7.76
CA PHE A 231 17.89 7.48 -8.40
C PHE A 231 18.68 8.80 -8.43
N THR A 232 19.87 8.80 -7.82
CA THR A 232 20.82 9.94 -7.82
C THR A 232 22.23 9.39 -8.13
N PRO A 233 22.75 9.58 -9.37
CA PRO A 233 23.96 8.91 -9.86
C PRO A 233 25.19 8.99 -8.95
N ASP A 234 25.38 10.13 -8.29
CA ASP A 234 26.59 10.43 -7.53
C ASP A 234 26.56 9.91 -6.08
N VAL A 235 25.41 9.41 -5.61
CA VAL A 235 25.18 9.03 -4.20
C VAL A 235 24.97 7.52 -4.09
N VAL A 236 25.73 6.82 -3.23
CA VAL A 236 25.49 5.39 -2.94
C VAL A 236 24.14 5.23 -2.25
N ILE A 237 24.00 5.84 -1.08
CA ILE A 237 22.75 6.00 -0.34
C ILE A 237 22.90 7.19 0.61
N GLU A 238 21.88 8.04 0.69
CA GLU A 238 21.80 9.10 1.70
C GLU A 238 20.34 9.49 1.97
N PRO A 239 20.03 10.15 3.10
CA PRO A 239 18.70 10.69 3.35
C PRO A 239 18.26 11.68 2.28
N ALA A 240 17.02 11.56 1.80
CA ALA A 240 16.43 12.55 0.90
C ALA A 240 15.72 13.64 1.70
N TRP A 241 16.47 14.69 2.06
CA TRP A 241 15.97 15.76 2.93
C TRP A 241 14.93 16.69 2.28
N GLU A 242 14.82 16.70 0.95
CA GLU A 242 13.78 17.46 0.28
C GLU A 242 12.41 16.83 0.46
N SER A 243 11.34 17.64 0.49
CA SER A 243 9.97 17.13 0.58
C SER A 243 9.57 16.37 -0.66
N TRP A 244 8.95 15.21 -0.44
CA TRP A 244 8.40 14.36 -1.48
C TRP A 244 6.88 14.49 -1.49
N ILE A 245 6.23 14.12 -0.38
CA ILE A 245 4.77 14.23 -0.24
C ILE A 245 4.39 15.29 0.80
N PHE A 246 5.07 15.29 1.95
CA PHE A 246 4.76 16.22 3.04
C PHE A 246 5.97 17.07 3.47
N GLU A 247 5.72 18.28 3.96
CA GLU A 247 6.75 19.20 4.45
C GLU A 247 7.11 19.01 5.93
N ALA A 248 6.22 18.40 6.71
CA ALA A 248 6.32 18.39 8.17
C ALA A 248 7.53 17.60 8.72
N ASN A 249 7.99 16.56 8.01
CA ASN A 249 9.05 15.67 8.48
C ASN A 249 10.13 15.48 7.40
N PRO A 250 11.15 16.35 7.30
CA PRO A 250 12.22 16.20 6.31
C PRO A 250 12.87 14.80 6.37
N GLY A 251 13.07 14.16 5.21
CA GLY A 251 13.56 12.78 5.13
C GLY A 251 12.47 11.70 5.19
N TYR A 252 11.22 12.07 5.51
CA TYR A 252 10.12 11.13 5.71
C TYR A 252 8.83 11.61 5.07
N ASP A 253 8.05 10.68 4.52
CA ASP A 253 6.63 10.92 4.26
C ASP A 253 5.84 10.26 5.39
N VAL A 254 5.08 11.01 6.19
CA VAL A 254 4.38 10.47 7.38
C VAL A 254 2.89 10.76 7.26
N TRP A 255 2.08 9.71 7.22
CA TRP A 255 0.63 9.78 7.29
C TRP A 255 0.17 9.63 8.73
N THR A 256 -0.60 10.61 9.19
CA THR A 256 -1.07 10.65 10.58
C THR A 256 -2.54 10.32 10.70
N SER A 257 -2.95 9.87 11.89
CA SER A 257 -4.36 9.63 12.21
C SER A 257 -5.24 10.88 12.07
N GLU A 258 -4.66 12.08 12.16
CA GLU A 258 -5.35 13.35 11.92
C GLU A 258 -5.71 13.51 10.43
N MET A 259 -4.77 13.20 9.52
CA MET A 259 -5.05 13.21 8.08
C MET A 259 -6.15 12.20 7.72
N LEU A 260 -6.14 11.02 8.36
CA LEU A 260 -7.22 10.05 8.21
C LEU A 260 -8.53 10.62 8.73
N ALA A 261 -8.55 11.24 9.91
CA ALA A 261 -9.76 11.80 10.51
C ALA A 261 -10.47 12.80 9.58
N GLU A 262 -9.73 13.65 8.86
CA GLU A 262 -10.29 14.57 7.86
C GLU A 262 -11.06 13.83 6.75
N VAL A 263 -10.53 12.72 6.25
CA VAL A 263 -11.20 11.90 5.22
C VAL A 263 -12.37 11.12 5.78
N MET A 264 -12.37 10.84 7.09
CA MET A 264 -13.41 10.09 7.79
C MET A 264 -14.58 10.96 8.28
N ASP A 265 -14.48 12.30 8.19
CA ASP A 265 -15.51 13.26 8.64
C ASP A 265 -16.69 13.41 7.66
N GLU A 266 -16.62 12.76 6.49
CA GLU A 266 -17.70 12.75 5.52
C GLU A 266 -18.92 11.94 6.00
N ASP A 267 -20.09 12.18 5.38
CA ASP A 267 -21.36 11.52 5.73
C ASP A 267 -21.44 10.08 5.16
N TYR A 268 -20.57 9.22 5.66
CA TYR A 268 -20.51 7.81 5.27
C TYR A 268 -21.70 7.02 5.79
N VAL A 269 -22.14 6.10 4.96
CA VAL A 269 -23.17 5.13 5.26
C VAL A 269 -22.54 3.87 5.85
N ARG A 270 -22.74 3.64 7.15
CA ARG A 270 -22.36 2.38 7.81
C ARG A 270 -23.37 1.27 7.50
N LEU A 271 -22.87 0.10 7.13
CA LEU A 271 -23.68 -1.10 6.93
C LEU A 271 -23.80 -1.87 8.24
N THR A 272 -24.96 -2.48 8.46
CA THR A 272 -25.17 -3.43 9.56
C THR A 272 -24.55 -4.78 9.22
N ASP A 273 -24.27 -5.59 10.25
CA ASP A 273 -23.79 -6.96 10.06
C ASP A 273 -24.72 -7.79 9.17
N GLN A 274 -26.04 -7.60 9.30
CA GLN A 274 -27.03 -8.32 8.49
C GLN A 274 -26.87 -7.97 7.00
N GLU A 275 -26.68 -6.70 6.66
CA GLU A 275 -26.51 -6.26 5.28
C GLU A 275 -25.16 -6.70 4.71
N ILE A 276 -24.09 -6.68 5.52
CA ILE A 276 -22.79 -7.23 5.13
C ILE A 276 -22.93 -8.72 4.81
N GLN A 277 -23.61 -9.50 5.66
CA GLN A 277 -23.86 -10.92 5.39
C GLN A 277 -24.75 -11.13 4.16
N GLU A 278 -25.76 -10.28 3.93
CA GLU A 278 -26.59 -10.32 2.74
C GLU A 278 -25.74 -10.13 1.48
N ILE A 279 -24.88 -9.10 1.44
CA ILE A 279 -23.95 -8.86 0.34
C ILE A 279 -23.07 -10.08 0.11
N LEU A 280 -22.41 -10.59 1.16
CA LEU A 280 -21.54 -11.75 1.06
C LEU A 280 -22.28 -13.00 0.56
N ASN A 281 -23.55 -13.20 0.92
CA ASN A 281 -24.34 -14.35 0.47
C ASN A 281 -24.72 -14.29 -1.02
N THR A 282 -24.69 -13.11 -1.64
CA THR A 282 -24.92 -12.95 -3.08
C THR A 282 -23.68 -13.23 -3.94
N CYS A 283 -22.49 -13.18 -3.35
CA CYS A 283 -21.23 -13.47 -4.02
C CYS A 283 -21.10 -14.94 -4.44
N LYS A 284 -20.33 -15.17 -5.52
CA LYS A 284 -20.08 -16.51 -6.07
C LYS A 284 -18.75 -17.03 -5.51
N PHE A 285 -18.79 -18.13 -4.76
CA PHE A 285 -17.59 -18.76 -4.17
C PHE A 285 -17.30 -20.14 -4.77
N PRO A 286 -16.04 -20.61 -4.74
CA PRO A 286 -15.69 -22.00 -5.04
C PRO A 286 -16.49 -22.96 -4.13
N LYS A 287 -16.86 -24.13 -4.68
CA LYS A 287 -17.51 -25.20 -3.92
C LYS A 287 -16.51 -26.07 -3.19
#